data_AF-A0A348WBF3-F1
#
_entry.id   AF-A0A348WBF3-F1
#
_cell.length_a   1.000
_cell.length_b   1.000
_cell.length_c   1.000
_cell.angle_alpha   90.00
_cell.angle_beta   90.00
_cell.angle_gamma   90.00
#
_symmetry.space_group_name_H-M   'P 1'
#
loop_
_entity.id
_entity.type
_entity.pdbx_description
1 polymer ?
#
loop_
_entity_poly.entity_id
_entity_poly.type
_entity_poly.pdbx_seq_one_letter_code
_entity_poly.pdbx_strand_id
1 'polypeptide(L)'
;MCTIVPLSKSEPQEIQAYHYKFQIPFQLPRRWGNAPRWAKCDMICAVGVRRLDVLRLGKDRTGARQDGLSALSSMRFRHMSNMCSRIYAFGLGSE
;
A
#
# COMPACT_ATOMS: atom_id res chain seq x y z
N MET A 1 -11.27 -9.40 8.51
CA MET A 1 -10.15 -9.83 7.65
C MET A 1 -9.93 -8.75 6.61
N CYS A 2 -8.70 -8.43 6.24
CA CYS A 2 -8.41 -7.42 5.21
C CYS A 2 -7.30 -7.90 4.27
N THR A 3 -7.40 -7.49 3.01
CA THR A 3 -6.42 -7.77 1.95
C THR A 3 -5.39 -6.65 1.90
N ILE A 4 -4.11 -7.00 1.86
CA ILE A 4 -2.99 -6.06 1.88
C ILE A 4 -2.14 -6.26 0.64
N VAL A 5 -1.75 -5.14 0.02
CA VAL A 5 -0.74 -5.05 -1.03
C VAL A 5 0.52 -4.45 -0.40
N PRO A 6 1.67 -5.15 -0.39
CA PRO A 6 2.88 -4.62 0.21
C PRO A 6 3.51 -3.50 -0.63
N LEU A 7 4.15 -2.56 0.06
CA LEU A 7 4.84 -1.42 -0.53
C LEU A 7 6.36 -1.54 -0.33
N SER A 8 7.13 -1.35 -1.39
CA SER A 8 8.60 -1.40 -1.40
C SER A 8 9.21 -0.05 -1.77
N LYS A 9 10.40 0.27 -1.22
CA LYS A 9 11.26 1.36 -1.72
C LYS A 9 12.12 0.92 -2.89
N SER A 10 12.52 -0.35 -2.90
CA SER A 10 13.37 -0.93 -3.94
C SER A 10 12.55 -1.16 -5.20
N GLU A 11 13.12 -0.73 -6.31
CA GLU A 11 12.64 -1.04 -7.65
C GLU A 11 12.73 -2.55 -7.90
N PRO A 12 11.69 -3.17 -8.49
CA PRO A 12 11.77 -4.55 -8.95
C PRO A 12 12.91 -4.72 -9.94
N GLN A 13 13.55 -5.90 -9.94
CA GLN A 13 14.58 -6.22 -10.95
C GLN A 13 14.01 -6.17 -12.38
N GLU A 14 12.75 -6.58 -12.52
CA GLU A 14 11.98 -6.46 -13.76
C GLU A 14 10.61 -5.85 -13.45
N ILE A 15 10.27 -4.76 -14.15
CA ILE A 15 8.97 -4.10 -13.97
C ILE A 15 7.91 -4.92 -14.72
N GLN A 16 6.86 -5.27 -14.00
CA GLN A 16 5.77 -6.11 -14.49
C GLN A 16 4.47 -5.32 -14.50
N ALA A 17 3.47 -5.78 -15.24
CA ALA A 17 2.19 -5.08 -15.38
C ALA A 17 1.41 -4.89 -14.05
N TYR A 18 1.81 -5.61 -13.01
CA TYR A 18 1.26 -5.57 -11.66
C TYR A 18 2.11 -4.78 -10.65
N HIS A 19 3.22 -4.19 -11.10
CA HIS A 19 4.01 -3.27 -10.31
C HIS A 19 3.54 -1.83 -10.56
N TYR A 20 3.23 -1.09 -9.48
CA TYR A 20 2.79 0.30 -9.58
C TYR A 20 3.65 1.23 -8.72
N LYS A 21 4.34 2.17 -9.36
CA LYS A 21 5.13 3.20 -8.67
C LYS A 21 4.27 4.42 -8.39
N PHE A 22 4.26 4.91 -7.15
CA PHE A 22 3.55 6.13 -6.79
C PHE A 22 4.20 6.90 -5.64
N GLN A 23 3.87 8.19 -5.57
CA GLN A 23 4.23 9.04 -4.44
C GLN A 23 3.12 9.00 -3.39
N ILE A 24 3.49 8.75 -2.13
CA ILE A 24 2.55 8.78 -1.00
C ILE A 24 2.10 10.24 -0.81
N PRO A 25 0.79 10.53 -0.83
CA PRO A 25 0.28 11.90 -0.86
C PRO A 25 0.24 12.58 0.52
N PHE A 26 0.83 11.96 1.54
CA PHE A 26 0.90 12.47 2.90
C PHE A 26 2.30 12.22 3.48
N GLN A 27 2.63 12.96 4.53
CA GLN A 27 3.92 12.85 5.18
C GLN A 27 4.00 11.56 6.00
N LEU A 28 4.97 10.70 5.67
CA LEU A 28 5.28 9.52 6.46
C LEU A 28 6.15 9.88 7.67
N PRO A 29 6.17 9.02 8.72
CA PRO A 29 7.14 9.13 9.79
C PRO A 29 8.57 9.25 9.26
N ARG A 30 9.40 10.09 9.89
CA ARG A 30 10.78 10.39 9.46
C ARG A 30 11.61 9.13 9.17
N ARG A 31 11.46 8.09 9.99
CA ARG A 31 12.14 6.78 9.83
C ARG A 31 11.85 6.08 8.50
N TRP A 32 10.73 6.38 7.86
CA TRP A 32 10.34 5.76 6.58
C TRP A 32 10.63 6.67 5.39
N GLY A 33 10.63 7.99 5.60
CA GLY A 33 10.90 9.00 4.59
C GLY A 33 9.82 9.11 3.50
N ASN A 34 9.84 10.21 2.77
CA ASN A 34 8.84 10.57 1.75
C ASN A 34 9.30 10.24 0.32
N ALA A 35 9.92 9.09 0.10
CA ALA A 35 10.27 8.64 -1.25
C ALA A 35 9.09 7.94 -1.95
N PRO A 36 9.11 7.78 -3.28
CA PRO A 36 8.18 6.92 -3.99
C PRO A 36 8.16 5.48 -3.44
N ARG A 37 7.07 4.77 -3.68
CA ARG A 37 6.91 3.35 -3.35
C ARG A 37 6.39 2.56 -4.54
N TRP A 38 6.78 1.30 -4.57
CA TRP A 38 6.27 0.28 -5.49
C TRP A 38 5.23 -0.56 -4.76
N ALA A 39 3.98 -0.54 -5.22
CA ALA A 39 2.99 -1.54 -4.87
C ALA A 39 3.27 -2.82 -5.68
N LYS A 40 3.37 -3.95 -4.97
CA LYS A 40 3.58 -5.28 -5.55
C LYS A 40 2.29 -6.08 -5.47
N CYS A 41 1.47 -5.97 -6.52
CA CYS A 41 0.11 -6.52 -6.50
C CYS A 41 0.08 -8.06 -6.59
N ASP A 42 1.19 -8.69 -6.96
CA ASP A 42 1.44 -10.13 -6.95
C ASP A 42 1.62 -10.69 -5.53
N MET A 43 2.02 -9.85 -4.58
CA MET A 43 2.30 -10.24 -3.20
C MET A 43 1.11 -9.98 -2.26
N ILE A 44 -0.11 -10.16 -2.74
CA ILE A 44 -1.31 -9.92 -1.92
C ILE A 44 -1.40 -10.93 -0.79
N CYS A 45 -1.66 -10.44 0.43
CA CYS A 45 -1.89 -11.27 1.60
C CYS A 45 -3.17 -10.90 2.33
N ALA A 46 -3.82 -11.90 2.93
CA ALA A 46 -4.97 -11.68 3.80
C ALA A 46 -4.53 -11.75 5.27
N VAL A 47 -4.78 -10.68 6.02
CA VAL A 47 -4.41 -10.58 7.43
C VAL A 47 -5.61 -10.28 8.31
N GLY A 48 -5.57 -10.76 9.55
CA GLY A 48 -6.52 -10.32 10.57
C GLY A 48 -6.24 -8.86 10.91
N VAL A 49 -7.27 -8.03 11.00
CA VAL A 49 -7.15 -6.58 11.31
C VAL A 49 -6.38 -6.34 12.61
N ARG A 50 -6.49 -7.28 13.58
CA ARG A 50 -5.73 -7.28 14.84
C ARG A 50 -4.20 -7.35 14.69
N ARG A 51 -3.69 -7.74 13.51
CA ARG A 51 -2.24 -7.79 13.19
C ARG A 51 -1.75 -6.51 12.48
N LEU A 52 -2.63 -5.56 12.19
CA LEU A 52 -2.24 -4.30 11.59
C LEU A 52 -1.90 -3.29 12.69
N ASP A 53 -0.69 -2.74 12.61
CA ASP A 53 -0.33 -1.55 13.37
C ASP A 53 -0.76 -0.30 12.61
N VAL A 54 -1.52 0.58 13.28
CA VAL A 54 -1.83 1.91 12.76
C VAL A 54 -0.55 2.74 12.65
N LEU A 55 -0.44 3.56 11.61
CA LEU A 55 0.70 4.45 11.43
C LEU A 55 0.80 5.45 12.58
N ARG A 56 1.73 5.19 13.50
CA ARG A 56 2.03 6.11 14.61
C ARG A 56 2.92 7.22 14.05
N LEU A 57 2.33 8.40 13.82
CA LEU A 57 2.99 9.59 13.27
C LEU A 57 3.87 10.31 14.31
N GLY A 58 3.70 9.99 15.59
CA GLY A 58 4.52 10.52 16.68
C GLY A 58 3.66 11.09 17.79
N LYS A 59 4.22 12.04 18.54
CA LYS A 59 3.50 12.85 19.52
C LYS A 59 3.47 14.30 19.04
N ASP A 60 2.37 14.99 19.27
CA ASP A 60 2.29 16.44 19.03
C ASP A 60 3.02 17.24 20.12
N ARG A 61 2.98 18.57 20.03
CA ARG A 61 3.64 19.48 20.98
C ARG A 61 3.06 19.40 22.40
N THR A 62 1.87 18.81 22.56
CA THR A 62 1.20 18.58 23.85
C THR A 62 1.49 17.19 24.42
N GLY A 63 2.22 16.35 23.68
CA GLY A 63 2.52 14.97 24.06
C GLY A 63 1.42 13.98 23.64
N ALA A 64 0.35 14.43 22.98
CA ALA A 64 -0.74 13.59 22.52
C ALA A 64 -0.29 12.78 21.29
N ARG A 65 -0.71 11.52 21.25
CA ARG A 65 -0.31 10.58 20.19
C ARG A 65 -1.07 10.87 18.91
N GLN A 66 -0.34 11.05 17.80
CA GLN A 66 -0.93 11.19 16.48
C GLN A 66 -0.88 9.83 15.76
N ASP A 67 -2.04 9.22 15.59
CA ASP A 67 -2.23 8.02 14.77
C ASP A 67 -2.87 8.45 13.44
N GLY A 68 -2.27 8.03 12.31
CA GLY A 68 -2.70 8.43 10.97
C GLY A 68 -3.27 7.28 10.17
N LEU A 69 -4.57 7.28 9.91
CA LEU A 69 -5.21 6.48 8.85
C LEU A 69 -5.49 7.40 7.66
N SER A 70 -4.45 7.70 6.87
CA SER A 70 -4.61 8.48 5.65
C SER A 70 -4.93 7.54 4.49
N ALA A 71 -6.16 7.60 3.99
CA ALA A 71 -6.55 6.86 2.79
C ALA A 71 -5.87 7.46 1.55
N LEU A 72 -5.51 6.60 0.59
CA LEU A 72 -5.18 7.06 -0.76
C LEU A 72 -6.46 7.54 -1.44
N SER A 73 -6.34 8.53 -2.34
CA SER A 73 -7.50 8.98 -3.12
C SER A 73 -8.11 7.82 -3.94
N SER A 74 -9.43 7.85 -4.11
CA SER A 74 -10.22 6.79 -4.77
C SER A 74 -9.75 6.47 -6.20
N MET A 75 -9.19 7.45 -6.91
CA MET A 75 -8.65 7.28 -8.25
C MET A 75 -7.40 6.38 -8.29
N ARG A 76 -6.48 6.54 -7.32
CA ARG A 76 -5.27 5.69 -7.21
C ARG A 76 -5.62 4.28 -6.76
N PHE A 77 -6.64 4.15 -5.92
CA PHE A 77 -7.14 2.87 -5.46
C PHE A 77 -7.70 2.00 -6.61
N ARG A 78 -8.43 2.60 -7.57
CA ARG A 78 -8.94 1.88 -8.75
C ARG A 78 -7.83 1.33 -9.64
N HIS A 79 -6.80 2.11 -9.92
CA HIS A 79 -5.65 1.62 -10.70
C HIS A 79 -4.94 0.45 -10.01
N MET A 80 -4.70 0.56 -8.70
CA MET A 80 -4.11 -0.53 -7.93
C MET A 80 -5.02 -1.77 -7.90
N SER A 81 -6.33 -1.57 -7.73
CA SER A 81 -7.32 -2.67 -7.75
C SER A 81 -7.37 -3.36 -9.11
N ASN A 82 -7.31 -2.61 -10.21
CA ASN A 82 -7.27 -3.16 -11.57
C ASN A 82 -5.98 -3.95 -11.85
N MET A 83 -4.84 -3.50 -11.30
CA MET A 83 -3.59 -4.25 -11.42
C MET A 83 -3.60 -5.54 -10.61
N CYS A 84 -4.16 -5.50 -9.39
CA CYS A 84 -4.37 -6.68 -8.56
C CYS A 84 -5.31 -7.68 -9.27
N SER A 85 -6.47 -7.22 -9.75
CA SER A 85 -7.46 -8.09 -10.39
C SER A 85 -6.92 -8.74 -11.66
N ARG A 86 -6.00 -8.11 -12.41
CA ARG A 86 -5.38 -8.72 -13.60
C ARG A 86 -4.49 -9.92 -13.27
N ILE A 87 -3.88 -9.99 -12.09
CA ILE A 87 -3.14 -11.19 -11.65
C ILE A 87 -4.10 -12.31 -11.28
N TYR A 88 -5.17 -11.98 -10.54
CA TYR A 88 -6.18 -12.97 -10.16
C TYR A 88 -7.09 -13.40 -11.31
N ALA A 89 -7.27 -12.56 -12.33
CA ALA A 89 -8.04 -12.87 -13.53
C ALA A 89 -7.34 -13.90 -14.43
N PHE A 90 -6.03 -14.10 -14.29
CA PHE A 90 -5.35 -15.26 -14.88
C PHE A 90 -5.75 -16.60 -14.22
N GLY A 91 -6.57 -16.58 -13.16
CA GLY A 91 -7.19 -17.78 -12.56
C GLY A 91 -8.72 -17.71 -12.40
N LEU A 92 -9.39 -16.65 -12.88
CA LEU A 92 -10.86 -16.50 -12.88
C LEU A 92 -11.40 -16.00 -14.22
N GLY A 93 -10.63 -16.22 -15.30
CA GLY A 93 -10.93 -15.76 -16.65
C GLY A 93 -10.90 -16.90 -17.66
N SER A 94 -11.68 -17.96 -17.42
CA SER A 94 -12.22 -18.86 -18.45
C SER A 94 -13.30 -19.75 -17.84
N GLU A 95 -14.54 -19.27 -17.85
CA GLU A 95 -15.76 -19.89 -18.39
C GLU A 95 -16.96 -18.98 -18.08
#